data_AF-A0A9D1G9C8-F1
#
_entry.id   AF-A0A9D1G9C8-F1
#
_cell.length_a   1.000
_cell.length_b   1.000
_cell.length_c   1.000
_cell.angle_alpha   90.00
_cell.angle_beta   90.00
_cell.angle_gamma   90.00
#
_symmetry.space_group_name_H-M   'P 1'
#
loop_
_entity.id
_entity.type
_entity.pdbx_description
1 polymer ?
#
loop_
_entity_poly.entity_id
_entity_poly.type
_entity_poly.pdbx_seq_one_letter_code
_entity_poly.pdbx_strand_id
1 'polypeptide(L)'
;ELKSNLDDRILSIGYSLALAGLLGNFLDRLIDGYIIDYLSFKILGYNYPIFNFADILIVVGIVIVIIKEILKERGKKYDVRSK
;
A
#
# COMPACT_ATOMS: atom_id res chain seq x y z
N GLU A 1 -24.94 0.57 -5.91
CA GLU A 1 -24.70 0.11 -4.52
C GLU A 1 -23.63 -0.99 -4.40
N LEU A 2 -23.73 -2.11 -5.12
CA LEU A 2 -22.70 -3.17 -5.06
C LEU A 2 -21.28 -2.70 -5.47
N LYS A 3 -21.18 -1.93 -6.55
CA LYS A 3 -19.89 -1.41 -7.04
C LYS A 3 -19.24 -0.41 -6.08
N SER A 4 -20.03 0.50 -5.50
CA SER A 4 -19.53 1.46 -4.49
C SER A 4 -19.08 0.75 -3.21
N ASN A 5 -19.81 -0.28 -2.76
CA ASN A 5 -19.42 -1.07 -1.58
C ASN A 5 -18.10 -1.81 -1.80
N LEU A 6 -17.87 -2.35 -3.01
CA LEU A 6 -16.60 -2.98 -3.35
C LEU A 6 -15.44 -1.97 -3.42
N ASP A 7 -15.70 -0.77 -3.97
CA ASP A 7 -14.71 0.30 -4.01
C ASP A 7 -14.26 0.71 -2.60
N ASP A 8 -15.21 0.85 -1.67
CA ASP A 8 -14.93 1.17 -0.27
C ASP A 8 -14.17 0.03 0.43
N ARG A 9 -14.52 -1.23 0.15
CA ARG A 9 -13.79 -2.39 0.70
C ARG A 9 -12.35 -2.45 0.23
N ILE A 10 -12.07 -2.18 -1.04
CA ILE A 10 -10.70 -2.19 -1.58
C ILE A 10 -9.88 -1.07 -0.96
N LEU A 11 -10.45 0.12 -0.80
CA LEU A 11 -9.80 1.23 -0.10
C LEU A 11 -9.50 0.88 1.36
N SER A 12 -10.46 0.29 2.08
CA SER A 12 -10.25 -0.19 3.45
C SER A 12 -9.12 -1.21 3.53
N ILE A 13 -9.04 -2.17 2.60
CA ILE A 13 -7.92 -3.13 2.53
C ILE A 13 -6.59 -2.39 2.32
N GLY A 14 -6.53 -1.43 1.40
CA GLY A 14 -5.32 -0.63 1.17
C GLY A 14 -4.85 0.11 2.42
N TYR A 15 -5.76 0.78 3.11
CA TYR A 15 -5.45 1.47 4.38
C TYR A 15 -5.05 0.50 5.50
N SER A 16 -5.74 -0.63 5.63
CA SER A 16 -5.42 -1.65 6.64
C SER A 16 -4.03 -2.24 6.40
N LEU A 17 -3.64 -2.52 5.16
CA LEU A 17 -2.29 -3.00 4.83
C LEU A 17 -1.22 -1.97 5.20
N ALA A 18 -1.42 -0.70 4.79
CA ALA A 18 -0.47 0.35 5.11
C ALA A 18 -0.34 0.58 6.62
N LEU A 19 -1.46 0.61 7.33
CA LEU A 19 -1.46 0.75 8.78
C LEU A 19 -0.82 -0.44 9.49
N ALA A 20 -1.07 -1.67 9.03
CA ALA A 20 -0.46 -2.87 9.60
C ALA A 20 1.07 -2.85 9.46
N GLY A 21 1.60 -2.45 8.29
CA GLY A 21 3.05 -2.31 8.11
C GLY A 21 3.64 -1.18 8.95
N LEU A 22 2.99 -0.02 9.03
CA LEU A 22 3.41 1.07 9.91
C LEU A 22 3.45 0.64 11.37
N LEU A 23 2.42 -0.05 11.84
CA LEU A 23 2.34 -0.57 13.21
C LEU A 23 3.40 -1.65 13.46
N GLY A 24 3.69 -2.52 12.50
CA GLY A 24 4.77 -3.52 12.62
C GLY A 24 6.12 -2.86 12.87
N ASN A 25 6.54 -1.95 11.97
CA ASN A 25 7.81 -1.23 12.12
C ASN A 25 7.85 -0.35 13.38
N PHE A 26 6.70 0.19 13.81
CA PHE A 26 6.60 0.94 15.06
C PHE A 26 6.79 0.04 16.28
N LEU A 27 6.17 -1.14 16.30
CA LEU A 27 6.33 -2.12 17.38
C LEU A 27 7.77 -2.62 17.48
N ASP A 28 8.44 -2.89 16.36
CA ASP A 28 9.87 -3.25 16.34
C ASP A 28 10.71 -2.16 17.04
N ARG A 29 10.46 -0.90 16.72
CA ARG A 29 11.15 0.23 17.38
C ARG A 29 10.82 0.36 18.86
N LEU A 30 9.59 0.04 19.27
CA LEU A 30 9.19 0.09 20.68
C LEU A 30 9.83 -1.03 21.51
N ILE A 31 9.96 -2.22 20.94
CA ILE A 31 10.43 -3.42 21.65
C ILE A 31 11.96 -3.52 21.57
N ASP A 32 12.52 -3.42 20.37
CA ASP A 32 13.94 -3.69 20.11
C ASP A 32 14.77 -2.40 19.96
N GLY A 33 14.13 -1.25 19.75
CA GLY A 33 14.79 0.05 19.55
C GLY A 33 15.28 0.31 18.12
N TYR A 34 15.09 -0.65 17.20
CA TYR A 34 15.43 -0.55 15.78
C TYR A 34 14.50 -1.42 14.94
N ILE A 35 14.51 -1.22 13.62
CA ILE A 35 13.74 -2.06 12.67
C ILE A 35 14.66 -3.18 12.19
N ILE A 36 14.13 -4.42 12.13
CA ILE A 36 14.86 -5.57 11.60
C ILE A 36 14.56 -5.73 10.10
N ASP A 37 15.56 -5.42 9.27
CA ASP A 37 15.52 -5.66 7.82
C ASP A 37 16.16 -7.01 7.49
N TYR A 38 15.44 -7.88 6.79
CA TYR A 38 15.88 -9.26 6.53
C TYR A 38 15.71 -9.73 5.08
N LEU A 39 14.98 -9.01 4.23
CA LEU A 39 14.84 -9.35 2.82
C LEU A 39 15.92 -8.64 2.01
N SER A 40 16.86 -9.42 1.48
CA SER A 40 17.98 -8.94 0.68
C SER A 40 17.94 -9.56 -0.72
N PHE A 41 17.92 -8.70 -1.74
CA PHE A 41 17.84 -9.14 -3.14
C PHE A 41 18.95 -8.50 -3.97
N LYS A 42 19.55 -9.32 -4.85
CA LYS A 42 20.48 -8.86 -5.87
C LYS A 42 19.85 -9.04 -7.25
N ILE A 43 19.57 -7.94 -7.92
CA ILE A 43 18.85 -7.91 -9.19
C ILE A 43 19.79 -7.36 -10.26
N LEU A 44 20.08 -8.15 -11.30
CA LEU A 44 20.94 -7.75 -12.43
C LEU A 44 22.30 -7.13 -12.01
N GLY A 45 22.90 -7.68 -10.95
CA GLY A 45 24.18 -7.20 -10.42
C GLY A 45 24.07 -6.01 -9.46
N TYR A 46 22.90 -5.37 -9.35
CA TYR A 46 22.61 -4.32 -8.38
C TYR A 46 22.11 -4.91 -7.05
N ASN A 47 22.63 -4.41 -5.93
CA ASN A 47 22.14 -4.76 -4.60
C ASN A 47 20.97 -3.85 -4.26
N TYR A 48 19.77 -4.40 -4.26
CA TYR A 48 18.58 -3.65 -3.87
C TYR A 48 18.64 -3.36 -2.36
N PRO A 49 18.12 -2.22 -1.89
CA PRO A 49 18.03 -1.94 -0.46
C PRO A 49 17.39 -3.10 0.30
N ILE A 50 17.90 -3.41 1.48
CA ILE A 50 17.30 -4.44 2.34
C ILE A 50 16.00 -3.84 2.90
N PHE A 51 14.95 -4.66 2.98
CA PHE A 51 13.66 -4.26 3.53
C PHE A 51 13.04 -5.41 4.32
N ASN A 52 11.89 -5.16 4.94
CA ASN A 52 11.16 -6.19 5.67
C ASN A 52 9.72 -6.36 5.15
N PHE A 53 8.98 -7.28 5.75
CA PHE A 53 7.59 -7.51 5.34
C PHE A 53 6.67 -6.31 5.62
N ALA A 54 6.92 -5.54 6.67
CA ALA A 54 6.14 -4.33 6.97
C ALA A 54 6.26 -3.28 5.85
N ASP A 55 7.45 -3.11 5.27
CA ASP A 55 7.65 -2.22 4.12
C ASP A 55 6.85 -2.68 2.89
N ILE A 56 6.77 -4.00 2.66
CA ILE A 56 5.93 -4.56 1.58
C ILE A 56 4.46 -4.20 1.82
N LEU A 57 3.96 -4.37 3.04
CA LEU A 57 2.57 -4.05 3.38
C LEU A 57 2.25 -2.57 3.15
N ILE A 58 3.19 -1.68 3.51
CA ILE A 58 3.07 -0.24 3.26
C ILE A 58 3.01 0.04 1.77
N VAL A 59 3.97 -0.45 0.99
CA VAL A 59 4.04 -0.20 -0.45
C VAL A 59 2.80 -0.74 -1.15
N VAL A 60 2.39 -1.98 -0.88
CA VAL A 60 1.22 -2.59 -1.50
C VAL A 60 -0.06 -1.84 -1.12
N GLY A 61 -0.22 -1.50 0.17
CA GLY A 61 -1.38 -0.75 0.65
C GLY A 61 -1.52 0.61 -0.02
N ILE A 62 -0.42 1.38 -0.09
CA ILE A 62 -0.39 2.69 -0.74
C ILE A 62 -0.64 2.60 -2.25
N VAL A 63 -0.05 1.61 -2.94
CA VAL A 63 -0.28 1.37 -4.37
C VAL A 63 -1.76 1.09 -4.64
N ILE A 64 -2.42 0.29 -3.81
CA ILE A 64 -3.87 0.04 -3.93
C ILE A 64 -4.66 1.34 -3.79
N VAL A 65 -4.38 2.16 -2.78
CA VAL A 65 -5.07 3.43 -2.53
C VAL A 65 -4.90 4.39 -3.73
N ILE A 66 -3.66 4.57 -4.21
CA ILE A 66 -3.36 5.45 -5.33
C ILE A 66 -4.08 5.00 -6.61
N ILE A 67 -4.01 3.71 -6.94
CA ILE A 67 -4.68 3.18 -8.15
C ILE A 67 -6.19 3.39 -8.05
N LYS A 68 -6.79 3.16 -6.87
CA LYS A 68 -8.23 3.35 -6.67
C LYS A 68 -8.64 4.81 -6.85
N GLU A 69 -7.90 5.76 -6.31
CA GLU A 69 -8.26 7.17 -6.43
C GLU A 69 -8.13 7.67 -7.87
N ILE A 70 -7.05 7.28 -8.59
CA ILE A 70 -6.89 7.62 -10.01
C ILE A 70 -8.03 7.06 -10.88
N LEU A 71 -8.45 5.81 -10.64
CA LEU A 71 -9.55 5.20 -11.40
C LEU A 71 -10.90 5.87 -11.09
N LYS A 72 -11.12 6.27 -9.84
CA LYS A 72 -12.32 7.01 -9.42
C LYS A 72 -12.43 8.37 -10.11
N GLU A 73 -11.33 9.12 -10.19
CA GLU A 73 -11.27 10.40 -10.90
C GLU A 73 -11.54 10.24 -12.41
N ARG A 74 -10.94 9.24 -13.05
CA ARG A 74 -11.18 8.95 -14.47
C ARG A 74 -12.67 8.65 -14.72
N GLY A 75 -13.30 7.83 -13.89
CA GLY A 75 -14.72 7.50 -14.00
C GLY A 75 -15.62 8.75 -13.96
N LYS A 76 -15.35 9.69 -13.04
CA LYS A 76 -16.08 10.96 -12.96
C LYS A 76 -15.93 11.82 -14.22
N LYS A 77 -14.72 11.90 -14.78
CA LYS A 77 -14.43 12.74 -15.96
C LYS A 77 -15.12 12.22 -17.23
N TYR A 78 -15.30 10.92 -17.38
CA TYR A 78 -16.05 10.34 -18.50
C TYR A 78 -17.55 10.64 -18.42
N ASP A 79 -18.16 10.49 -17.23
CA ASP A 79 -19.60 10.75 -17.04
C ASP A 79 -19.99 12.22 -17.33
N VAL A 80 -19.11 13.17 -17.00
CA VAL A 80 -19.31 14.61 -17.28
C VAL A 80 -19.19 14.95 -18.77
N ARG A 81 -18.39 14.21 -19.57
CA ARG A 81 -18.25 14.44 -21.01
C ARG A 81 -19.34 13.78 -21.84
N SER A 82 -20.03 12.78 -21.30
CA SER A 82 -21.13 12.08 -21.97
C SER A 82 -22.52 12.68 -21.73
N LYS A 83 -22.62 13.70 -20.87
CA LYS A 83 -23.82 14.53 -20.66
C LYS A 83 -23.64 15.87 -21.33
#